data_AF-A0A1H2U9E3-F1
#
_entry.id   AF-A0A1H2U9E3-F1
#
_cell.length_a   1.000
_cell.length_b   1.000
_cell.length_c   1.000
_cell.angle_alpha   90.00
_cell.angle_beta   90.00
_cell.angle_gamma   90.00
#
_symmetry.space_group_name_H-M   'P 1'
#
loop_
_entity.id
_entity.type
_entity.pdbx_description
1 polymer ?
#
loop_
_entity_poly.entity_id
_entity_poly.type
_entity_poly.pdbx_seq_one_letter_code
_entity_poly.pdbx_strand_id
1 'polypeptide(L)' 'MNNDKNVQRLREKYEQLRDHAELTEPAVKLFEEILGELEHTAGQNERLRKVILKQSGSSHRMNSKLRDALME' A
#
# COMPACT_ATOMS: atom_id res chain seq x y z
N MET A 1 -8.56 -0.55 -3.00
CA MET A 1 -8.74 0.36 -1.81
C MET A 1 -8.31 -0.28 -0.48
N ASN A 2 -8.01 -1.59 -0.45
CA ASN A 2 -7.59 -2.31 0.76
C ASN A 2 -6.12 -2.13 1.15
N ASN A 3 -5.21 -1.88 0.20
CA ASN A 3 -3.78 -1.71 0.53
C ASN A 3 -3.51 -0.49 1.40
N ASP A 4 -4.12 0.66 1.11
CA ASP A 4 -3.94 1.88 1.92
C ASP A 4 -4.44 1.67 3.36
N LYS A 5 -5.53 0.91 3.53
CA LYS A 5 -6.05 0.55 4.87
C LYS A 5 -5.10 -0.37 5.62
N ASN A 6 -4.44 -1.30 4.93
CA ASN A 6 -3.46 -2.19 5.55
C ASN A 6 -2.19 -1.45 5.98
N VAL A 7 -1.70 -0.54 5.13
CA VAL A 7 -0.55 0.33 5.46
C VAL A 7 -0.88 1.22 6.65
N GLN A 8 -2.04 1.85 6.65
CA GLN A 8 -2.50 2.67 7.76
C GLN A 8 -2.61 1.87 9.07
N ARG A 9 -3.17 0.65 9.02
CA ARG A 9 -3.25 -0.23 10.21
C ARG A 9 -1.88 -0.64 10.73
N LEU A 10 -0.90 -0.86 9.86
CA LEU A 10 0.47 -1.20 10.26
C LEU A 10 1.18 0.01 10.89
N ARG A 11 0.95 1.21 10.36
CA ARG A 11 1.44 2.47 10.93
C ARG A 11 0.86 2.71 12.33
N GLU A 12 -0.45 2.53 12.52
CA GLU A 12 -1.10 2.64 13.84
C GLU A 12 -0.52 1.65 14.86
N LYS A 13 -0.28 0.39 14.45
CA LYS A 13 0.37 -0.60 15.33
C LYS A 13 1.81 -0.22 15.68
N TYR A 14 2.56 0.30 14.73
CA TYR A 14 3.91 0.79 14.99
C TYR A 14 3.90 1.96 15.98
N GLU A 15 2.98 2.93 15.83
CA GLU A 15 2.84 4.05 16.77
C GLU A 15 2.53 3.53 18.19
N GLN A 16 1.63 2.56 18.33
CA GLN A 16 1.35 1.91 19.62
C GLN A 16 2.61 1.26 20.22
N LEU A 17 3.35 0.46 19.43
CA LEU A 17 4.56 -0.22 19.90
C LEU A 17 5.67 0.77 20.29
N ARG A 18 5.79 1.87 19.55
CA ARG A 18 6.75 2.94 19.82
C ARG A 18 6.39 3.68 21.11
N ASP A 19 5.13 4.06 21.27
CA ASP A 19 4.66 4.87 22.40
C ASP A 19 4.65 4.06 23.72
N HIS A 20 4.52 2.73 23.63
CA HIS A 20 4.70 1.82 24.77
C HIS A 20 6.17 1.49 25.08
N ALA A 21 7.13 2.12 24.39
CA ALA A 21 8.58 1.90 24.54
C ALA A 21 9.00 0.43 24.37
N GLU A 22 8.22 -0.37 23.63
CA GLU A 22 8.53 -1.78 23.36
C GLU A 22 9.65 -1.93 22.33
N LEU A 23 10.05 -0.84 21.67
CA LEU A 23 11.02 -0.82 20.59
C LEU A 23 12.30 -0.10 20.99
N THR A 24 13.43 -0.73 20.70
CA THR A 24 14.76 -0.10 20.78
C THR A 24 14.94 0.90 19.64
N GLU A 25 15.84 1.88 19.79
CA GLU A 25 16.11 2.89 18.74
C GLU A 25 16.47 2.27 17.37
N PRO A 26 17.30 1.20 17.28
CA PRO A 26 17.53 0.52 16.00
C PRO A 26 16.27 -0.13 15.42
N ALA A 27 15.39 -0.68 16.26
CA ALA A 27 14.13 -1.24 15.80
C ALA A 27 13.20 -0.14 15.27
N VAL A 28 13.14 1.02 15.94
CA VAL A 28 12.37 2.18 15.48
C VAL A 28 12.80 2.61 14.07
N LYS A 29 14.12 2.76 13.84
CA LYS A 29 14.65 3.12 12.51
C LYS A 29 14.28 2.11 11.43
N LEU A 30 14.43 0.82 11.73
CA LEU A 30 14.06 -0.24 10.79
C LEU A 30 12.57 -0.22 10.46
N PHE A 31 11.70 0.00 11.44
CA PHE A 31 10.25 0.09 11.20
C PHE A 31 9.89 1.32 10.36
N GLU A 32 10.53 2.47 10.59
CA GLU A 32 10.34 3.67 9.77
C GLU A 32 10.75 3.43 8.31
N GLU A 33 11.89 2.77 8.08
CA GLU A 33 12.35 2.37 6.74
C GLU A 33 11.34 1.44 6.06
N ILE A 34 10.91 0.38 6.75
CA ILE A 34 9.93 -0.59 6.21
C ILE A 34 8.60 0.09 5.88
N LEU A 35 8.08 0.95 6.75
CA LEU A 35 6.83 1.67 6.52
C LEU A 35 6.96 2.63 5.31
N GLY A 36 8.09 3.32 5.19
CA GLY A 36 8.36 4.19 4.05
C GLY A 36 8.41 3.43 2.72
N GLU A 37 9.10 2.29 2.67
CA GLU A 37 9.15 1.43 1.48
C GLU A 37 7.77 0.85 1.12
N LEU A 38 7.00 0.47 2.14
CA LEU A 38 5.65 -0.06 1.95
C LEU A 38 4.71 1.00 1.38
N GLU A 39 4.74 2.22 1.89
CA GLU A 39 3.96 3.36 1.38
C GLU A 39 4.35 3.70 -0.05
N HIS A 40 5.65 3.75 -0.33
CA HIS A 40 6.15 3.99 -1.68
C HIS A 40 5.65 2.93 -2.65
N THR A 41 5.75 1.65 -2.29
CA THR A 41 5.30 0.51 -3.09
C THR A 41 3.79 0.51 -3.29
N ALA A 42 3.02 0.77 -2.24
CA ALA A 42 1.55 0.89 -2.31
C ALA A 42 1.13 2.01 -3.27
N GLY A 43 1.78 3.18 -3.18
CA GLY A 43 1.55 4.31 -4.07
C GLY A 43 1.94 4.02 -5.53
N GLN A 44 3.04 3.31 -5.77
CA GLN A 44 3.41 2.86 -7.12
C GLN A 44 2.39 1.87 -7.69
N ASN A 45 1.94 0.90 -6.89
CA ASN A 45 0.94 -0.07 -7.31
C ASN A 45 -0.38 0.62 -7.70
N GLU A 46 -0.82 1.58 -6.89
CA GLU A 46 -2.03 2.36 -7.19
C GLU A 46 -1.91 3.18 -8.48
N ARG A 47 -0.75 3.80 -8.73
CA ARG A 47 -0.48 4.49 -10.00
C ARG A 47 -0.54 3.52 -11.19
N LEU A 48 0.06 2.34 -11.07
CA LEU A 48 0.03 1.31 -12.11
C LEU A 48 -1.41 0.84 -12.39
N ARG A 49 -2.20 0.55 -11.35
CA ARG A 49 -3.62 0.20 -11.51
C ARG A 49 -4.40 1.26 -12.27
N LYS A 50 -4.23 2.54 -11.91
CA LYS A 50 -4.85 3.67 -12.61
C LYS A 50 -4.45 3.75 -14.08
N VAL A 51 -3.16 3.57 -14.39
CA VAL A 51 -2.65 3.56 -15.77
C VAL A 51 -3.27 2.41 -16.56
N ILE A 52 -3.30 1.20 -16.01
CA ILE A 52 -3.89 0.02 -16.66
C ILE A 52 -5.39 0.24 -16.91
N LEU A 53 -6.15 0.73 -15.91
CA LEU A 53 -7.57 1.03 -16.05
C LEU A 53 -7.83 2.10 -17.13
N LYS A 54 -6.98 3.13 -17.21
CA LYS A 54 -7.10 4.18 -18.24
C LYS A 54 -6.81 3.66 -19.65
N GLN A 55 -5.78 2.83 -19.81
CA GLN A 55 -5.44 2.23 -21.11
C GLN A 55 -6.47 1.20 -21.58
N SER A 56 -7.02 0.43 -20.64
CA SER A 56 -8.04 -0.58 -20.92
C SER A 56 -9.44 -0.02 -21.16
N GLY A 57 -9.79 1.16 -20.64
CA GLY A 57 -11.02 1.86 -21.02
C GLY A 57 -11.07 2.31 -22.49
N SER A 58 -9.89 2.46 -23.12
CA SER A 58 -9.73 2.82 -24.54
C SER A 58 -9.73 1.60 -25.48
N SER A 59 -9.38 0.41 -24.96
CA SER A 59 -9.34 -0.84 -25.71
C SER A 59 -10.47 -1.76 -25.27
N HIS A 60 -11.44 -2.03 -26.16
CA HIS A 60 -12.67 -2.80 -25.95
C HIS A 60 -12.50 -4.28 -25.50
N ARG A 61 -11.33 -4.68 -24.97
CA ARG A 61 -10.92 -6.07 -24.69
C ARG A 61 -10.38 -6.32 -23.27
N MET A 62 -10.75 -5.53 -22.26
CA MET A 62 -10.42 -5.91 -20.88
C MET A 62 -11.47 -6.87 -20.32
N ASN A 63 -11.03 -8.06 -19.92
CA ASN A 63 -11.88 -9.05 -19.24
C ASN A 63 -12.30 -8.49 -17.86
N SER A 64 -13.61 -8.55 -17.56
CA SER A 64 -14.22 -8.21 -16.27
C SER A 64 -13.41 -8.63 -15.04
N LYS A 65 -12.87 -9.87 -15.03
CA LYS A 65 -12.06 -10.38 -13.91
C LYS A 65 -10.78 -9.59 -13.64
N LEU A 66 -10.15 -9.07 -14.68
CA LEU A 66 -8.95 -8.23 -14.54
C LEU A 66 -9.33 -6.85 -14.01
N ARG A 67 -10.47 -6.32 -14.43
CA ARG A 67 -10.99 -5.05 -13.91
C ARG A 67 -11.33 -5.15 -12.43
N ASP A 68 -12.00 -6.22 -12.03
CA ASP A 68 -12.40 -6.47 -10.64
C ASP A 68 -11.16 -6.60 -9.75
N ALA A 69 -10.15 -7.37 -10.17
CA ALA A 69 -8.87 -7.50 -9.46
C ALA A 69 -8.07 -6.18 -9.34
N LEU A 70 -8.32 -5.21 -10.23
CA LEU A 70 -7.68 -3.88 -10.17
C LEU A 70 -8.48 -2.87 -9.33
N MET A 71 -9.72 -3.17 -8.96
CA MET A 71 -10.57 -2.28 -8.15
C MET A 71 -10.63 -2.66 -6.66
N GLU A 72 -10.30 -3.91 -6.29
CA GLU A 72 -10.14 -4.37 -4.90
C GLU A 72 -8.98 -3.65 -4.16
#